data_AF-A0A537KRT7-F1
#
_entry.id   AF-A0A537KRT7-F1
#
_cell.length_a   1.000
_cell.length_b   1.000
_cell.length_c   1.000
_cell.angle_alpha   90.00
_cell.angle_beta   90.00
_cell.angle_gamma   90.00
#
_symmetry.space_group_name_H-M   'P 1'
#
loop_
_entity.id
_entity.type
_entity.pdbx_description
1 polymer ?
#
loop_
_entity_poly.entity_id
_entity_poly.type
_entity_poly.pdbx_seq_one_letter_code
_entity_poly.pdbx_strand_id
1 'polypeptide(L)'
;MAGTTTAMCTQFKQDILQGKHCFNATITKTGDTHTNQVIDNLSNITGLAVGMGMSGTGIAANTVIARFLSSTSIEPSKATTATNAGVTFTFNGDAFKAALIKVGPTGTYGAASVNYSDITGNSDEVSGTGYTAGGIALTNVTPTTSGTTAFTDFQDVSWTSASFSTTATMLYNTSQRGETANRAVSTHDFGGTQTVTAGTFTLVFPTPDASNAILRIA
;
A
#
# COMPACT_ATOMS: atom_id res chain seq x y z
N MET A 1 -6.63 -25.92 19.21
CA MET A 1 -7.43 -25.03 18.35
C MET A 1 -6.56 -23.83 18.03
N ALA A 2 -6.18 -23.61 16.78
CA ALA A 2 -5.57 -22.34 16.39
C ALA A 2 -6.66 -21.27 16.52
N GLY A 3 -6.61 -20.49 17.59
CA GLY A 3 -7.56 -19.40 17.81
C GLY A 3 -7.14 -18.18 17.01
N THR A 4 -8.09 -17.47 16.41
CA THR A 4 -7.83 -16.14 15.86
C THR A 4 -7.45 -15.22 17.02
N THR A 5 -6.23 -14.72 17.03
CA THR A 5 -5.79 -13.69 17.98
C THR A 5 -6.07 -12.31 17.38
N THR A 6 -6.35 -11.33 18.24
CA THR A 6 -6.60 -9.96 17.79
C THR A 6 -5.26 -9.24 17.67
N ALA A 7 -5.01 -8.67 16.49
CA ALA A 7 -3.89 -7.77 16.30
C ALA A 7 -4.31 -6.35 16.72
N MET A 8 -3.63 -5.77 17.69
CA MET A 8 -3.84 -4.38 18.11
C MET A 8 -2.98 -3.46 17.25
N CYS A 9 -3.61 -2.54 16.53
CA CYS A 9 -2.88 -1.48 15.84
C CYS A 9 -2.18 -0.62 16.89
N THR A 10 -0.85 -0.64 16.87
CA THR A 10 -0.04 0.20 17.76
C THR A 10 0.29 1.55 17.13
N GLN A 11 0.06 1.70 15.81
CA GLN A 11 0.33 2.93 15.09
C GLN A 11 -0.23 2.99 13.66
N PHE A 12 -0.66 4.20 13.27
CA PHE A 12 -0.75 4.65 11.88
C PHE A 12 0.25 5.78 11.64
N LYS A 13 0.84 5.84 10.44
CA LYS A 13 1.78 6.91 10.07
C LYS A 13 1.04 8.14 9.55
N GLN A 14 1.53 9.33 9.91
CA GLN A 14 0.97 10.61 9.44
C GLN A 14 0.87 10.72 7.91
N ASP A 15 1.73 9.98 7.20
CA ASP A 15 1.79 9.90 5.75
C ASP A 15 0.45 9.45 5.14
N ILE A 16 -0.38 8.75 5.90
CA ILE A 16 -1.75 8.35 5.51
C ILE A 16 -2.67 9.57 5.33
N LEU A 17 -2.53 10.60 6.17
CA LEU A 17 -3.30 11.83 6.10
C LEU A 17 -2.66 12.87 5.18
N GLN A 18 -1.38 12.71 4.86
CA GLN A 18 -0.66 13.56 3.91
C GLN A 18 -0.88 13.13 2.45
N GLY A 19 -1.69 12.10 2.19
CA GLY A 19 -1.97 11.61 0.84
C GLY A 19 -0.77 10.93 0.17
N LYS A 20 0.24 10.50 0.94
CA LYS A 20 1.45 9.85 0.41
C LYS A 20 1.22 8.39 0.01
N HIS A 21 0.10 7.81 0.42
CA HIS A 21 -0.34 6.47 0.08
C HIS A 21 -1.57 6.52 -0.82
N CYS A 22 -1.54 5.79 -1.92
CA CYS A 22 -2.64 5.69 -2.88
C CYS A 22 -3.32 4.32 -2.78
N PHE A 23 -4.45 4.26 -2.10
CA PHE A 23 -5.23 3.02 -1.91
C PHE A 23 -6.19 2.69 -3.06
N ASN A 24 -6.23 3.49 -4.12
CA ASN A 24 -7.07 3.21 -5.27
C ASN A 24 -6.53 2.01 -6.07
N ALA A 25 -7.40 1.34 -6.83
CA ALA A 25 -6.98 0.34 -7.81
C ALA A 25 -6.12 0.96 -8.92
N THR A 26 -5.20 0.16 -9.47
CA THR A 26 -4.47 0.52 -10.70
C THR A 26 -5.42 0.48 -11.89
N ILE A 27 -5.43 1.54 -12.70
CA ILE A 27 -6.27 1.66 -13.89
C ILE A 27 -5.46 2.13 -15.10
N THR A 28 -5.92 1.80 -16.30
CA THR A 28 -5.31 2.28 -17.54
C THR A 28 -6.24 3.27 -18.24
N LYS A 29 -5.66 4.29 -18.90
CA LYS A 29 -6.37 5.21 -19.79
C LYS A 29 -5.53 5.47 -21.02
N THR A 30 -6.17 5.86 -22.10
CA THR A 30 -5.50 6.31 -23.33
C THR A 30 -5.58 7.83 -23.42
N GLY A 31 -4.51 8.49 -23.86
CA GLY A 31 -4.48 9.93 -24.14
C GLY A 31 -3.18 10.36 -24.80
N ASP A 32 -2.90 11.66 -24.76
CA ASP A 32 -1.82 12.28 -25.52
C ASP A 32 -0.78 12.93 -24.59
N THR A 33 0.47 13.00 -25.03
CA THR A 33 1.59 13.69 -24.35
C THR A 33 2.18 14.78 -25.24
N HIS A 34 2.79 15.80 -24.63
CA HIS A 34 3.21 17.03 -25.36
C HIS A 34 4.61 17.56 -24.98
N THR A 35 5.51 16.74 -24.43
CA THR A 35 6.81 17.18 -23.87
C THR A 35 6.72 18.30 -22.82
N ASN A 36 5.55 18.47 -22.21
CA ASN A 36 5.25 19.45 -21.18
C ASN A 36 4.43 18.79 -20.07
N GLN A 37 3.91 19.57 -19.12
CA GLN A 37 3.07 19.08 -18.02
C GLN A 37 1.58 19.05 -18.40
N VAL A 38 1.24 18.67 -19.64
CA VAL A 38 -0.14 18.46 -20.05
C VAL A 38 -0.25 17.06 -20.63
N ILE A 39 -1.23 16.32 -20.10
CA ILE A 39 -1.78 15.13 -20.74
C ILE A 39 -3.25 15.42 -20.97
N ASP A 40 -3.68 15.35 -22.21
CA ASP A 40 -5.05 15.60 -22.64
C ASP A 40 -5.56 14.42 -23.49
N ASN A 41 -6.78 14.59 -24.03
CA ASN A 41 -7.50 13.54 -24.76
C ASN A 41 -7.59 12.22 -23.97
N LEU A 42 -7.59 12.29 -22.64
CA LEU A 42 -7.84 11.12 -21.80
C LEU A 42 -9.26 10.64 -22.01
N SER A 43 -9.44 9.32 -22.15
CA SER A 43 -10.76 8.71 -22.33
C SER A 43 -11.80 9.12 -21.26
N ASN A 44 -11.35 9.37 -20.03
CA ASN A 44 -12.00 10.13 -18.96
C ASN A 44 -11.09 10.11 -17.72
N ILE A 45 -11.40 10.95 -16.72
CA ILE A 45 -10.70 10.94 -15.42
C ILE A 45 -11.35 10.05 -14.34
N THR A 46 -12.35 9.22 -14.69
CA THR A 46 -13.04 8.37 -13.70
C THR A 46 -12.06 7.39 -13.05
N GLY A 47 -12.04 7.38 -11.71
CA GLY A 47 -11.16 6.55 -10.90
C GLY A 47 -9.77 7.14 -10.68
N LEU A 48 -9.41 8.24 -11.36
CA LEU A 48 -8.17 8.96 -11.12
C LEU A 48 -8.25 9.77 -9.83
N ALA A 49 -7.12 9.93 -9.17
CA ALA A 49 -6.96 10.79 -7.99
C ALA A 49 -5.66 11.57 -8.07
N VAL A 50 -5.66 12.81 -7.56
CA VAL A 50 -4.43 13.57 -7.38
C VAL A 50 -3.46 12.76 -6.51
N GLY A 51 -2.19 12.79 -6.89
CA GLY A 51 -1.14 11.98 -6.27
C GLY A 51 -0.96 10.60 -6.88
N MET A 52 -1.89 10.08 -7.72
CA MET A 52 -1.74 8.80 -8.42
C MET A 52 -0.45 8.72 -9.24
N GLY A 53 0.32 7.64 -9.08
CA GLY A 53 1.56 7.42 -9.80
C GLY A 53 1.28 7.07 -11.25
N MET A 54 2.10 7.55 -12.16
CA MET A 54 1.88 7.38 -13.59
C MET A 54 3.07 6.65 -14.23
N SER A 55 2.77 5.76 -15.16
CA SER A 55 3.75 5.06 -15.99
C SER A 55 3.20 4.82 -17.39
N GLY A 56 4.09 4.60 -18.35
CA GLY A 56 3.74 4.41 -19.76
C GLY A 56 4.67 5.16 -20.70
N THR A 57 4.40 5.08 -21.99
CA THR A 57 5.16 5.80 -23.03
C THR A 57 5.10 7.30 -22.79
N GLY A 58 6.25 7.98 -22.80
CA GLY A 58 6.32 9.43 -22.60
C GLY A 58 6.16 9.89 -21.15
N ILE A 59 6.08 8.99 -20.16
CA ILE A 59 5.96 9.33 -18.74
C ILE A 59 7.31 9.13 -18.04
N ALA A 60 7.84 10.21 -17.45
CA ALA A 60 9.06 10.14 -16.65
C ALA A 60 8.85 9.29 -15.38
N ALA A 61 9.91 8.63 -14.89
CA ALA A 61 9.85 7.87 -13.64
C ALA A 61 9.42 8.72 -12.44
N ASN A 62 8.66 8.13 -11.52
CA ASN A 62 8.12 8.78 -10.32
C ASN A 62 7.20 9.99 -10.62
N THR A 63 6.57 10.02 -11.80
CA THR A 63 5.55 11.03 -12.11
C THR A 63 4.26 10.71 -11.38
N VAL A 64 3.57 11.74 -10.88
CA VAL A 64 2.23 11.62 -10.27
C VAL A 64 1.26 12.61 -10.91
N ILE A 65 -0.04 12.40 -10.75
CA ILE A 65 -1.05 13.43 -11.08
C ILE A 65 -0.88 14.59 -10.10
N ALA A 66 -0.56 15.79 -10.58
CA ALA A 66 -0.47 17.00 -9.76
C ALA A 66 -1.85 17.66 -9.57
N ARG A 67 -2.65 17.73 -10.65
CA ARG A 67 -4.05 18.20 -10.60
C ARG A 67 -4.85 17.78 -11.83
N PHE A 68 -6.16 17.87 -11.73
CA PHE A 68 -7.07 17.80 -12.87
C PHE A 68 -7.19 19.17 -13.54
N LEU A 69 -7.14 19.19 -14.87
CA LEU A 69 -7.32 20.40 -15.68
C LEU A 69 -8.72 20.44 -16.28
N SER A 70 -9.28 19.28 -16.64
CA SER A 70 -10.65 19.12 -17.12
C SER A 70 -11.14 17.67 -16.89
N SER A 71 -12.30 17.31 -17.43
CA SER A 71 -12.81 15.93 -17.41
C SER A 71 -11.99 14.93 -18.25
N THR A 72 -11.08 15.42 -19.09
CA THR A 72 -10.25 14.62 -20.00
C THR A 72 -8.79 15.08 -20.05
N SER A 73 -8.36 15.93 -19.12
CA SER A 73 -6.97 16.39 -19.07
C SER A 73 -6.46 16.61 -17.65
N ILE A 74 -5.16 16.37 -17.48
CA ILE A 74 -4.44 16.42 -16.21
C ILE A 74 -3.10 17.12 -16.38
N GLU A 75 -2.59 17.62 -15.27
CA GLU A 75 -1.19 18.06 -15.15
C GLU A 75 -0.39 16.98 -14.40
N PRO A 76 0.56 16.29 -15.03
CA PRO A 76 1.55 15.47 -14.32
C PRO A 76 2.57 16.35 -13.56
N SER A 77 3.11 15.83 -12.46
CA SER A 77 4.12 16.51 -11.63
C SER A 77 5.48 16.74 -12.30
N LYS A 78 5.69 16.12 -13.47
CA LYS A 78 6.88 16.24 -14.31
C LYS A 78 6.43 16.39 -15.76
N ALA A 79 7.22 17.10 -16.55
CA ALA A 79 6.98 17.16 -17.99
C ALA A 79 7.01 15.75 -18.58
N THR A 80 6.09 15.47 -19.49
CA THR A 80 6.13 14.29 -20.34
C THR A 80 7.41 14.32 -21.18
N THR A 81 7.95 13.16 -21.55
CA THR A 81 9.27 13.05 -22.19
C THR A 81 9.21 12.94 -23.72
N ALA A 82 8.02 12.81 -24.28
CA ALA A 82 7.79 12.69 -25.70
C ALA A 82 6.43 13.28 -26.10
N THR A 83 6.24 13.54 -27.39
CA THR A 83 4.95 13.90 -27.97
C THR A 83 4.35 12.68 -28.64
N ASN A 84 3.26 12.17 -28.10
CA ASN A 84 2.59 10.96 -28.58
C ASN A 84 1.07 11.17 -28.54
N ALA A 85 0.36 10.51 -29.47
CA ALA A 85 -1.09 10.52 -29.50
C ALA A 85 -1.63 9.10 -29.26
N GLY A 86 -2.72 8.99 -28.51
CA GLY A 86 -3.44 7.74 -28.28
C GLY A 86 -2.62 6.65 -27.57
N VAL A 87 -1.68 7.02 -26.70
CA VAL A 87 -0.88 6.06 -25.94
C VAL A 87 -1.57 5.65 -24.65
N THR A 88 -1.38 4.39 -24.23
CA THR A 88 -1.91 3.88 -22.97
C THR A 88 -0.99 4.26 -21.81
N PHE A 89 -1.57 4.93 -20.82
CA PHE A 89 -0.96 5.19 -19.53
C PHE A 89 -1.51 4.25 -18.47
N THR A 90 -0.66 3.88 -17.52
CA THR A 90 -1.06 3.18 -16.30
C THR A 90 -1.02 4.17 -15.14
N PHE A 91 -2.16 4.33 -14.48
CA PHE A 91 -2.32 5.09 -13.24
C PHE A 91 -2.33 4.09 -12.09
N ASN A 92 -1.28 4.14 -11.29
CA ASN A 92 -0.92 3.11 -10.35
C ASN A 92 -1.57 3.38 -8.99
N GLY A 93 -2.30 2.38 -8.50
CA GLY A 93 -2.47 2.19 -7.06
C GLY A 93 -1.12 1.90 -6.41
N ASP A 94 -0.99 2.16 -5.11
CA ASP A 94 0.21 1.73 -4.40
C ASP A 94 0.19 0.23 -4.14
N ALA A 95 1.36 -0.38 -4.26
CA ALA A 95 1.59 -1.75 -3.87
C ALA A 95 1.93 -1.78 -2.37
N PHE A 96 1.25 -2.65 -1.64
CA PHE A 96 1.44 -2.81 -0.21
C PHE A 96 1.85 -4.25 0.10
N LYS A 97 2.60 -4.41 1.20
CA LYS A 97 3.01 -5.72 1.70
C LYS A 97 2.84 -5.78 3.22
N ALA A 98 2.68 -6.99 3.73
CA ALA A 98 2.74 -7.30 5.15
C ALA A 98 4.02 -8.08 5.46
N ALA A 99 4.92 -7.48 6.24
CA ALA A 99 6.10 -8.13 6.78
C ALA A 99 5.82 -8.60 8.22
N LEU A 100 6.27 -9.80 8.56
CA LEU A 100 6.14 -10.34 9.92
C LEU A 100 7.39 -10.04 10.74
N ILE A 101 7.19 -9.64 11.99
CA ILE A 101 8.24 -9.35 12.97
C ILE A 101 8.43 -10.58 13.85
N LYS A 102 9.69 -11.01 14.03
CA LYS A 102 10.04 -12.20 14.80
C LYS A 102 9.64 -12.07 16.27
N VAL A 103 9.58 -13.20 16.97
CA VAL A 103 9.45 -13.20 18.44
C VAL A 103 10.73 -12.64 19.06
N GLY A 104 10.59 -11.79 20.07
CA GLY A 104 11.72 -11.11 20.72
C GLY A 104 12.49 -10.19 19.78
N PRO A 105 11.82 -9.21 19.11
CA PRO A 105 12.52 -8.24 18.29
C PRO A 105 13.51 -7.42 19.13
N THR A 106 14.60 -7.00 18.51
CA THR A 106 15.62 -6.14 19.13
C THR A 106 15.28 -4.66 18.99
N GLY A 107 14.56 -4.29 17.92
CA GLY A 107 14.02 -2.96 17.68
C GLY A 107 12.72 -2.70 18.43
N THR A 108 12.38 -1.42 18.58
CA THR A 108 11.08 -0.96 19.09
C THR A 108 10.24 -0.47 17.92
N TYR A 109 9.12 -1.15 17.65
CA TYR A 109 8.24 -0.83 16.52
C TYR A 109 7.07 0.05 16.95
N GLY A 110 7.36 1.33 17.11
CA GLY A 110 6.41 2.38 17.48
C GLY A 110 6.48 3.57 16.51
N ALA A 111 6.01 4.74 16.93
CA ALA A 111 5.80 5.92 16.07
C ALA A 111 7.02 6.27 15.17
N ALA A 112 8.24 6.06 15.67
CA ALA A 112 9.48 6.32 14.95
C ALA A 112 9.80 5.32 13.80
N SER A 113 9.19 4.13 13.78
CA SER A 113 9.46 3.10 12.77
C SER A 113 8.74 3.40 11.47
N VAL A 114 9.29 4.30 10.66
CA VAL A 114 8.65 4.86 9.47
C VAL A 114 8.98 4.10 8.19
N ASN A 115 9.86 3.10 8.24
CA ASN A 115 10.24 2.33 7.07
C ASN A 115 10.39 0.84 7.39
N TYR A 116 10.13 -0.01 6.40
CA TYR A 116 10.45 -1.44 6.47
C TYR A 116 11.93 -1.70 6.79
N SER A 117 12.84 -0.81 6.40
CA SER A 117 14.26 -0.89 6.73
C SER A 117 14.54 -0.90 8.23
N ASP A 118 13.61 -0.41 9.06
CA ASP A 118 13.74 -0.49 10.51
C ASP A 118 13.65 -1.95 11.00
N ILE A 119 12.89 -2.80 10.31
CA ILE A 119 12.80 -4.24 10.61
C ILE A 119 14.08 -4.95 10.15
N THR A 120 14.49 -4.71 8.90
CA THR A 120 15.64 -5.43 8.33
C THR A 120 16.97 -4.96 8.91
N GLY A 121 17.12 -3.67 9.20
CA GLY A 121 18.30 -3.10 9.85
C GLY A 121 18.55 -3.68 11.25
N ASN A 122 17.48 -4.00 11.98
CA ASN A 122 17.54 -4.68 13.28
C ASN A 122 17.56 -6.22 13.16
N SER A 123 17.51 -6.78 11.94
CA SER A 123 17.40 -8.22 11.71
C SER A 123 16.20 -8.86 12.43
N ASP A 124 15.09 -8.14 12.50
CA ASP A 124 13.89 -8.55 13.24
C ASP A 124 12.78 -9.13 12.36
N GLU A 125 13.04 -9.31 11.07
CA GLU A 125 12.09 -9.99 10.21
C GLU A 125 12.02 -11.49 10.55
N VAL A 126 10.82 -12.07 10.46
CA VAL A 126 10.65 -13.53 10.56
C VAL A 126 11.49 -14.25 9.50
N SER A 127 12.04 -15.40 9.89
CA SER A 127 12.56 -16.41 8.97
C SER A 127 11.96 -17.77 9.32
N GLY A 128 11.86 -18.66 8.32
CA GLY A 128 11.29 -20.00 8.49
C GLY A 128 10.66 -20.53 7.21
N THR A 129 10.29 -21.82 7.21
CA THR A 129 9.62 -22.45 6.06
C THR A 129 8.31 -21.73 5.76
N GLY A 130 8.01 -21.52 4.47
CA GLY A 130 6.79 -20.85 4.02
C GLY A 130 6.83 -19.32 4.11
N TYR A 131 7.84 -18.71 4.73
CA TYR A 131 8.02 -17.26 4.76
C TYR A 131 9.17 -16.82 3.84
N THR A 132 8.99 -15.72 3.11
CA THR A 132 10.03 -15.08 2.30
C THR A 132 10.23 -13.65 2.78
N ALA A 133 11.49 -13.22 2.89
CA ALA A 133 11.84 -11.87 3.30
C ALA A 133 11.15 -10.79 2.43
N GLY A 134 10.74 -9.70 3.07
CA GLY A 134 9.80 -8.72 2.54
C GLY A 134 8.33 -9.12 2.68
N GLY A 135 8.02 -10.29 3.25
CA GLY A 135 6.65 -10.74 3.49
C GLY A 135 5.78 -10.88 2.24
N ILE A 136 4.46 -10.83 2.43
CA ILE A 136 3.45 -11.13 1.40
C ILE A 136 2.83 -9.85 0.81
N ALA A 137 2.44 -9.90 -0.46
CA ALA A 137 1.72 -8.80 -1.10
C ALA A 137 0.29 -8.69 -0.58
N LEU A 138 -0.19 -7.47 -0.41
CA LEU A 138 -1.57 -7.17 -0.03
C LEU A 138 -2.35 -6.71 -1.24
N THR A 139 -3.63 -7.09 -1.29
CA THR A 139 -4.59 -6.55 -2.25
C THR A 139 -5.48 -5.55 -1.52
N ASN A 140 -5.44 -4.29 -1.94
CA ASN A 140 -6.25 -3.22 -1.39
C ASN A 140 -7.71 -3.34 -1.83
N VAL A 141 -8.62 -3.07 -0.90
CA VAL A 141 -10.00 -2.68 -1.22
C VAL A 141 -9.96 -1.20 -1.61
N THR A 142 -10.65 -0.80 -2.68
CA THR A 142 -10.68 0.63 -3.05
C THR A 142 -11.44 1.42 -1.98
N PRO A 143 -10.89 2.55 -1.49
CA PRO A 143 -11.57 3.37 -0.50
C PRO A 143 -12.99 3.75 -0.95
N THR A 144 -13.94 3.67 -0.03
CA THR A 144 -15.34 4.02 -0.28
C THR A 144 -15.93 4.74 0.94
N THR A 145 -17.17 5.16 0.82
CA THR A 145 -17.92 5.84 1.89
C THR A 145 -19.24 5.16 2.15
N SER A 146 -19.65 5.14 3.41
CA SER A 146 -21.02 4.78 3.81
C SER A 146 -21.47 5.77 4.87
N GLY A 147 -22.55 6.50 4.59
CA GLY A 147 -22.93 7.67 5.39
C GLY A 147 -21.81 8.71 5.38
N THR A 148 -21.34 9.11 6.57
CA THR A 148 -20.24 10.06 6.75
C THR A 148 -18.88 9.38 6.91
N THR A 149 -18.83 8.04 6.95
CA THR A 149 -17.59 7.31 7.22
C THR A 149 -16.91 6.90 5.93
N ALA A 150 -15.70 7.39 5.70
CA ALA A 150 -14.77 6.89 4.69
C ALA A 150 -13.96 5.72 5.24
N PHE A 151 -13.77 4.66 4.46
CA PHE A 151 -13.07 3.47 4.92
C PHE A 151 -12.36 2.71 3.80
N THR A 152 -11.38 1.88 4.19
CA THR A 152 -10.66 0.96 3.31
C THR A 152 -10.08 -0.20 4.11
N ASP A 153 -9.79 -1.31 3.43
CA ASP A 153 -9.11 -2.47 4.01
C ASP A 153 -8.20 -3.18 3.00
N PHE A 154 -7.66 -4.32 3.38
CA PHE A 154 -6.96 -5.28 2.53
C PHE A 154 -7.67 -6.63 2.57
N GLN A 155 -7.49 -7.42 1.51
CA GLN A 155 -7.94 -8.81 1.50
C GLN A 155 -7.07 -9.66 2.43
N ASP A 156 -7.67 -10.68 3.04
CA ASP A 156 -6.96 -11.70 3.82
C ASP A 156 -5.82 -12.33 3.03
N VAL A 157 -4.72 -12.60 3.74
CA VAL A 157 -3.50 -13.21 3.16
C VAL A 157 -3.01 -14.36 4.02
N SER A 158 -2.41 -15.35 3.36
CA SER A 158 -1.96 -16.57 4.03
C SER A 158 -0.57 -16.99 3.58
N TRP A 159 0.25 -17.45 4.53
CA TRP A 159 1.46 -18.23 4.27
C TRP A 159 1.12 -19.71 4.48
N THR A 160 1.28 -20.51 3.43
CA THR A 160 1.01 -21.96 3.44
C THR A 160 2.30 -22.76 3.67
N SER A 161 2.16 -24.00 4.14
CA SER A 161 3.30 -24.85 4.54
C SER A 161 4.26 -24.14 5.49
N ALA A 162 3.71 -23.28 6.35
CA ALA A 162 4.45 -22.36 7.19
C ALA A 162 4.94 -23.04 8.47
N SER A 163 6.20 -22.77 8.82
CA SER A 163 6.82 -23.19 10.08
C SER A 163 7.66 -22.05 10.64
N PHE A 164 7.06 -21.20 11.48
CA PHE A 164 7.71 -20.05 12.10
C PHE A 164 6.91 -19.56 13.33
N SER A 165 7.50 -18.61 14.07
CA SER A 165 6.79 -17.85 15.10
C SER A 165 6.95 -16.35 14.88
N THR A 166 5.89 -15.59 15.19
CA THR A 166 5.85 -14.13 15.01
C THR A 166 5.10 -13.48 16.17
N THR A 167 5.35 -12.19 16.42
CA THR A 167 4.64 -11.43 17.45
C THR A 167 3.88 -10.22 16.90
N ALA A 168 4.21 -9.75 15.70
CA ALA A 168 3.62 -8.56 15.12
C ALA A 168 3.76 -8.56 13.60
N THR A 169 3.04 -7.66 12.93
CA THR A 169 3.21 -7.38 11.50
C THR A 169 3.29 -5.88 11.23
N MET A 170 4.08 -5.51 10.24
CA MET A 170 4.07 -4.16 9.65
C MET A 170 3.44 -4.24 8.27
N LEU A 171 2.44 -3.38 8.03
CA LEU A 171 1.95 -3.09 6.69
C LEU A 171 2.77 -1.92 6.15
N TYR A 172 3.26 -2.05 4.93
CA TYR A 172 4.13 -1.04 4.32
C TYR A 172 3.90 -0.92 2.82
N ASN A 173 4.17 0.27 2.29
CA ASN A 173 3.99 0.66 0.90
C ASN A 173 5.31 0.52 0.14
N THR A 174 5.37 -0.39 -0.83
CA THR A 174 6.56 -0.65 -1.63
C THR A 174 6.69 0.28 -2.82
N SER A 175 5.62 0.95 -3.24
CA SER A 175 5.66 1.91 -4.35
C SER A 175 6.57 3.09 -4.01
N GLN A 176 7.37 3.50 -5.00
CA GLN A 176 8.22 4.69 -4.91
C GLN A 176 7.49 5.89 -5.53
N ARG A 177 7.25 6.92 -4.72
CA ARG A 177 6.71 8.22 -5.16
C ARG A 177 7.57 9.35 -4.61
N GLY A 178 8.64 9.68 -5.32
CA GLY A 178 9.46 10.89 -5.09
C GLY A 178 10.36 10.90 -3.84
N GLU A 179 9.94 10.31 -2.73
CA GLU A 179 10.58 10.51 -1.43
C GLU A 179 11.41 9.27 -0.98
N THR A 180 10.77 8.11 -0.77
CA THR A 180 11.46 6.88 -0.32
C THR A 180 10.58 5.65 -0.59
N ALA A 181 11.17 4.51 -0.93
CA ALA A 181 10.43 3.22 -1.03
C ALA A 181 10.19 2.61 0.36
N ASN A 182 9.31 1.60 0.43
CA ASN A 182 9.06 0.78 1.63
C ASN A 182 8.58 1.55 2.87
N ARG A 183 7.78 2.60 2.67
CA ARG A 183 7.25 3.47 3.72
C ARG A 183 6.27 2.68 4.60
N ALA A 184 6.47 2.68 5.92
CA ALA A 184 5.56 2.01 6.84
C ALA A 184 4.17 2.69 6.81
N VAL A 185 3.11 1.88 6.86
CA VAL A 185 1.72 2.35 6.95
C VAL A 185 1.23 2.21 8.39
N SER A 186 1.40 1.01 8.95
CA SER A 186 0.95 0.66 10.29
C SER A 186 1.70 -0.54 10.84
N THR A 187 1.72 -0.68 12.16
CA THR A 187 2.21 -1.89 12.85
C THR A 187 1.11 -2.42 13.76
N HIS A 188 0.97 -3.74 13.77
CA HIS A 188 -0.05 -4.46 14.53
C HIS A 188 0.61 -5.52 15.38
N ASP A 189 0.39 -5.46 16.69
CA ASP A 189 0.89 -6.43 17.67
C ASP A 189 -0.17 -7.51 17.89
N PHE A 190 0.19 -8.79 17.77
CA PHE A 190 -0.73 -9.90 18.00
C PHE A 190 -1.08 -10.14 19.48
N GLY A 191 -0.53 -9.34 20.40
CA GLY A 191 -0.74 -9.46 21.84
C GLY A 191 -0.04 -10.68 22.45
N GLY A 192 0.84 -11.32 21.69
CA GLY A 192 1.57 -12.53 22.08
C GLY A 192 2.10 -13.31 20.88
N THR A 193 2.92 -14.32 21.17
CA THR A 193 3.51 -15.18 20.14
C THR A 193 2.46 -16.00 19.41
N GLN A 194 2.47 -15.89 18.08
CA GLN A 194 1.74 -16.77 17.17
C GLN A 194 2.72 -17.74 16.54
N THR A 195 2.44 -19.04 16.66
CA THR A 195 3.29 -20.10 16.13
C THR A 195 2.49 -20.97 15.15
N VAL A 196 3.10 -21.23 14.00
CA VAL A 196 2.60 -22.19 13.00
C VAL A 196 3.68 -23.24 12.76
N THR A 197 3.28 -24.50 12.64
CA THR A 197 4.17 -25.64 12.37
C THR A 197 3.57 -26.49 11.27
N ALA A 198 4.22 -26.52 10.09
CA ALA A 198 3.77 -27.22 8.89
C ALA A 198 2.30 -26.92 8.54
N GLY A 199 1.87 -25.67 8.74
CA GLY A 199 0.46 -25.27 8.67
C GLY A 199 0.21 -24.07 7.76
N THR A 200 -0.92 -23.40 7.97
CA THR A 200 -1.23 -22.12 7.34
C THR A 200 -1.32 -21.04 8.40
N PHE A 201 -0.60 -19.93 8.20
CA PHE A 201 -0.76 -18.72 9.00
C PHE A 201 -1.51 -17.68 8.16
N THR A 202 -2.64 -17.18 8.67
CA THR A 202 -3.50 -16.23 7.96
C THR A 202 -3.58 -14.93 8.74
N LEU A 203 -3.35 -13.81 8.06
CA LEU A 203 -3.79 -12.51 8.54
C LEU A 203 -5.21 -12.29 8.05
N VAL A 204 -6.13 -12.25 9.00
CA VAL A 204 -7.54 -11.92 8.75
C VAL A 204 -7.72 -10.44 9.00
N PHE A 205 -8.07 -9.70 7.96
CA PHE A 205 -8.44 -8.30 8.06
C PHE A 205 -9.90 -8.17 8.48
N PRO A 206 -10.28 -7.08 9.17
CA PRO A 206 -11.67 -6.83 9.52
C PRO A 206 -12.60 -6.78 8.29
N THR A 207 -13.91 -6.85 8.54
CA THR A 207 -14.88 -6.61 7.46
C THR A 207 -14.71 -5.19 6.92
N PRO A 208 -14.59 -5.00 5.60
CA PRO A 208 -14.39 -3.68 5.00
C PRO A 208 -15.70 -2.89 4.97
N ASP A 209 -16.16 -2.44 6.14
CA ASP A 209 -17.34 -1.61 6.31
C ASP A 209 -17.09 -0.43 7.27
N ALA A 210 -18.04 0.51 7.34
CA ALA A 210 -17.95 1.71 8.17
C ALA A 210 -17.83 1.45 9.68
N SER A 211 -18.11 0.24 10.16
CA SER A 211 -18.05 -0.14 11.58
C SER A 211 -16.81 -0.97 11.93
N ASN A 212 -16.18 -1.61 10.94
CA ASN A 212 -15.20 -2.66 11.20
C ASN A 212 -13.86 -2.46 10.47
N ALA A 213 -13.81 -1.78 9.33
CA ALA A 213 -12.61 -1.74 8.48
C ALA A 213 -11.35 -1.29 9.22
N ILE A 214 -10.19 -1.80 8.79
CA ILE A 214 -8.89 -1.50 9.41
C ILE A 214 -8.57 0.00 9.43
N LEU A 215 -8.97 0.75 8.39
CA LEU A 215 -8.84 2.21 8.34
C LEU A 215 -10.20 2.86 8.12
N ARG A 216 -10.54 3.79 9.01
CA ARG A 216 -11.79 4.56 8.97
C ARG A 216 -11.59 6.00 9.41
N ILE A 217 -12.29 6.91 8.74
CA ILE A 217 -12.39 8.33 9.09
C ILE A 217 -13.88 8.66 9.09
N ALA A 218 -14.40 9.10 10.24
CA ALA A 218 -15.81 9.35 10.48
C ALA A 218 -16.03 10.74 11.09
#